data_AF-A0A0J5X1U1-F1
#
_entry.id   AF-A0A0J5X1U1-F1
#
_cell.length_a   1.000
_cell.length_b   1.000
_cell.length_c   1.000
_cell.angle_alpha   90.00
_cell.angle_beta   90.00
_cell.angle_gamma   90.00
#
_symmetry.space_group_name_H-M   'P 1'
#
loop_
_entity.id
_entity.type
_entity.pdbx_description
1 polymer ?
#
loop_
_entity_poly.entity_id
_entity_poly.type
_entity_poly.pdbx_seq_one_letter_code
_entity_poly.pdbx_strand_id
1 'polypeptide(L)'
;MPILQPGSEMIDVSGAGGTRTLASLKDAVLSHISTSASVVTGKQLNATNTALGVLQASAVQYDNADKNSVTFNSGSNAVQLRNVAAGTAPTDAANAQQVSDALASANRYTDSSVHSLSNALNQRLDDTNRSINQLAKSAYAGIAAAMAMPNLTPSGPGRTIVAAGGATYKGGNAVAAGVTYRSRDNKWLMNSAVSVTSTGDAGVRAQVGCEF
;
A
#
# COMPACT_ATOMS: atom_id res chain seq x y z
N MET A 1 -11.15 -79.18 56.89
CA MET A 1 -10.32 -78.40 55.95
C MET A 1 -10.51 -78.98 54.57
N PRO A 2 -11.13 -78.28 53.60
CA PRO A 2 -11.22 -78.80 52.24
C PRO A 2 -9.82 -78.77 51.63
N ILE A 3 -9.41 -79.94 51.13
CA ILE A 3 -8.16 -80.14 50.41
C ILE A 3 -8.45 -79.71 48.97
N LEU A 4 -7.69 -78.76 48.43
CA LEU A 4 -7.82 -78.33 47.03
C LEU A 4 -7.53 -79.51 46.10
N GLN A 5 -8.48 -79.84 45.22
CA GLN A 5 -8.31 -80.84 44.16
C GLN A 5 -7.37 -80.29 43.07
N PRO A 6 -6.42 -81.09 42.53
CA PRO A 6 -5.59 -80.66 41.41
C PRO A 6 -6.47 -80.49 40.15
N GLY A 7 -6.48 -79.29 39.56
CA GLY A 7 -7.11 -79.04 38.25
C GLY A 7 -8.28 -78.05 38.20
N SER A 8 -8.63 -77.34 39.29
CA SER A 8 -9.56 -76.21 39.16
C SER A 8 -8.84 -75.01 38.55
N GLU A 9 -9.20 -74.62 37.32
CA GLU A 9 -8.64 -73.46 36.60
C GLU A 9 -9.03 -72.10 37.24
N MET A 10 -9.97 -72.08 38.18
CA MET A 10 -10.55 -70.88 38.76
C MET A 10 -10.35 -70.82 40.27
N ILE A 11 -9.80 -69.69 40.75
CA ILE A 11 -9.88 -69.29 42.15
C ILE A 11 -11.16 -68.45 42.30
N ASP A 12 -12.18 -69.00 42.95
CA ASP A 12 -13.40 -68.26 43.26
C ASP A 12 -13.20 -67.36 44.48
N VAL A 13 -13.32 -66.06 44.24
CA VAL A 13 -13.24 -65.01 45.27
C VAL A 13 -14.61 -64.36 45.53
N SER A 14 -15.69 -64.93 45.00
CA SER A 14 -17.06 -64.44 45.21
C SER A 14 -17.65 -64.94 46.54
N GLY A 15 -18.65 -64.21 47.06
CA GLY A 15 -19.38 -64.57 48.28
C GLY A 15 -20.23 -63.40 48.81
N ALA A 16 -21.29 -63.70 49.58
CA ALA A 16 -22.30 -62.72 50.05
C ALA A 16 -21.78 -61.63 51.02
N GLY A 17 -20.47 -61.56 51.29
CA GLY A 17 -19.85 -60.76 52.35
C GLY A 17 -19.18 -59.45 51.93
N GLY A 18 -19.45 -58.93 50.73
CA GLY A 18 -18.86 -57.68 50.23
C GLY A 18 -17.49 -57.83 49.54
N THR A 19 -16.86 -56.71 49.19
CA THR A 19 -15.61 -56.65 48.40
C THR A 19 -14.43 -57.32 49.12
N ARG A 20 -13.59 -58.05 48.38
CA ARG A 20 -12.37 -58.69 48.89
C ARG A 20 -11.10 -58.07 48.30
N THR A 21 -10.04 -58.01 49.09
CA THR A 21 -8.70 -57.56 48.65
C THR A 21 -7.77 -58.75 48.48
N LEU A 22 -7.04 -58.79 47.37
CA LEU A 22 -5.95 -59.74 47.12
C LEU A 22 -4.62 -59.06 47.45
N ALA A 23 -3.86 -59.61 48.40
CA ALA A 23 -2.60 -59.05 48.87
C ALA A 23 -1.41 -59.97 48.57
N SER A 24 -0.18 -59.42 48.65
CA SER A 24 1.08 -60.13 48.44
C SER A 24 1.24 -60.78 47.06
N LEU A 25 0.58 -60.24 46.04
CA LEU A 25 0.76 -60.62 44.65
C LEU A 25 2.15 -60.18 44.16
N LYS A 26 2.84 -61.08 43.44
CA LYS A 26 4.07 -60.74 42.72
C LYS A 26 3.73 -59.89 41.49
N ASP A 27 4.55 -58.88 41.21
CA ASP A 27 4.43 -58.08 39.98
C ASP A 27 4.46 -58.99 38.74
N ALA A 28 3.52 -58.75 37.82
CA ALA A 28 3.48 -59.44 36.54
C ALA A 28 4.73 -59.12 35.71
N VAL A 29 5.22 -60.07 34.92
CA VAL A 29 6.25 -59.77 33.92
C VAL A 29 5.56 -59.15 32.71
N LEU A 30 5.65 -57.83 32.60
CA LEU A 30 5.08 -57.06 31.50
C LEU A 30 6.14 -56.91 30.39
N SER A 31 5.78 -57.32 29.18
CA SER A 31 6.54 -57.14 27.94
C SER A 31 5.59 -56.59 26.88
N HIS A 32 6.09 -55.82 25.92
CA HIS A 32 5.33 -55.28 24.79
C HIS A 32 4.55 -56.30 23.94
N ILE A 33 4.79 -57.60 24.17
CA ILE A 33 4.11 -58.74 23.53
C ILE A 33 3.52 -59.71 24.56
N SER A 34 3.37 -59.31 25.84
CA SER A 34 2.96 -60.24 26.89
C SER A 34 1.53 -60.74 26.65
N THR A 35 1.41 -62.02 26.31
CA THR A 35 0.14 -62.78 26.30
C THR A 35 -0.15 -63.41 27.67
N SER A 36 0.57 -62.99 28.72
CA SER A 36 0.49 -63.59 30.04
C SER A 36 -0.84 -63.23 30.72
N ALA A 37 -1.59 -64.23 31.18
CA ALA A 37 -2.81 -64.07 31.99
C ALA A 37 -2.51 -63.61 33.44
N SER A 38 -1.40 -62.92 33.67
CA SER A 38 -0.95 -62.49 35.00
C SER A 38 -1.72 -61.27 35.48
N VAL A 39 -2.03 -61.23 36.77
CA VAL A 39 -2.69 -60.08 37.41
C VAL A 39 -1.67 -58.95 37.57
N VAL A 40 -2.06 -57.74 37.17
CA VAL A 40 -1.26 -56.52 37.38
C VAL A 40 -1.43 -56.04 38.82
N THR A 41 -0.34 -55.77 39.52
CA THR A 41 -0.39 -55.27 40.90
C THR A 41 -0.66 -53.76 40.94
N GLY A 42 -1.10 -53.27 42.10
CA GLY A 42 -1.26 -51.83 42.34
C GLY A 42 0.05 -51.03 42.16
N LYS A 43 1.21 -51.66 42.42
CA LYS A 43 2.53 -51.05 42.16
C LYS A 43 2.76 -50.78 40.67
N GLN A 44 2.43 -51.75 39.82
CA GLN A 44 2.57 -51.64 38.37
C GLN A 44 1.57 -50.64 37.77
N LEU A 45 0.32 -50.65 38.26
CA LEU A 45 -0.68 -49.65 37.87
C LEU A 45 -0.26 -48.24 38.29
N ASN A 46 0.28 -48.07 39.50
CA ASN A 46 0.77 -46.78 39.97
C ASN A 46 1.96 -46.26 39.14
N ALA A 47 2.90 -47.13 38.75
CA ALA A 47 3.98 -46.77 37.84
C ALA A 47 3.43 -46.28 36.49
N THR A 48 2.40 -46.94 35.97
CA THR A 48 1.71 -46.53 34.73
C THR A 48 1.02 -45.17 34.91
N ASN A 49 0.26 -44.98 35.99
CA ASN A 49 -0.42 -43.71 36.29
C ASN A 49 0.58 -42.56 36.48
N THR A 50 1.75 -42.83 37.05
CA THR A 50 2.84 -41.85 37.18
C THR A 50 3.38 -41.45 35.82
N ALA A 51 3.64 -42.43 34.93
CA ALA A 51 4.08 -42.16 33.56
C ALA A 51 3.05 -41.35 32.76
N LEU A 52 1.75 -41.65 32.94
CA LEU A 52 0.67 -40.87 32.34
C LEU A 52 0.66 -39.43 32.86
N GLY A 53 0.86 -39.21 34.17
CA GLY A 53 0.97 -37.87 34.74
C GLY A 53 2.12 -37.06 34.15
N VAL A 54 3.29 -37.68 33.95
CA VAL A 54 4.45 -37.03 33.30
C VAL A 54 4.15 -36.66 31.86
N LEU A 55 3.50 -37.54 31.10
CA LEU A 55 3.11 -37.26 29.72
C LEU A 55 2.11 -36.11 29.65
N GLN A 56 1.09 -36.10 30.54
CA GLN A 56 0.09 -35.03 30.62
C GLN A 56 0.73 -33.66 30.91
N ALA A 57 1.75 -33.62 31.76
CA ALA A 57 2.47 -32.39 32.09
C ALA A 57 3.38 -31.87 30.95
N SER A 58 3.75 -32.74 30.01
CA SER A 58 4.65 -32.40 28.89
C SER A 58 3.92 -32.21 27.56
N ALA A 59 2.62 -32.52 27.50
CA ALA A 59 1.82 -32.44 26.28
C ALA A 59 1.31 -31.03 26.02
N VAL A 60 1.12 -30.70 24.75
CA VAL A 60 0.32 -29.54 24.33
C VAL A 60 -1.15 -29.94 24.41
N GLN A 61 -1.95 -29.17 25.16
CA GLN A 61 -3.34 -29.49 25.46
C GLN A 61 -4.27 -28.35 25.01
N TYR A 62 -5.53 -28.69 24.78
CA TYR A 62 -6.58 -27.67 24.66
C TYR A 62 -6.79 -26.97 26.00
N ASP A 63 -7.16 -25.69 25.94
CA ASP A 63 -7.36 -24.89 27.15
C ASP A 63 -8.62 -25.31 27.92
N ASN A 64 -9.61 -25.89 27.23
CA ASN A 64 -10.89 -26.33 27.81
C ASN A 64 -11.51 -27.51 27.01
N ALA A 65 -12.65 -28.00 27.49
CA ALA A 65 -13.38 -29.12 26.87
C ALA A 65 -14.00 -28.80 25.49
N ASP A 66 -14.21 -27.52 25.16
CA ASP A 66 -14.78 -27.06 23.89
C ASP A 66 -13.75 -27.10 22.74
N LYS A 67 -12.46 -27.25 23.07
CA LYS A 67 -11.36 -27.44 22.11
C LYS A 67 -11.23 -26.30 21.09
N ASN A 68 -11.57 -25.08 21.50
CA ASN A 68 -11.51 -23.88 20.66
C ASN A 68 -10.16 -23.16 20.72
N SER A 69 -9.31 -23.45 21.69
CA SER A 69 -7.99 -22.83 21.84
C SER A 69 -6.95 -23.77 22.47
N VAL A 70 -5.69 -23.47 22.18
CA VAL A 70 -4.49 -24.11 22.73
C VAL A 70 -3.51 -23.00 23.09
N THR A 71 -3.13 -22.90 24.36
CA THR A 71 -2.09 -21.98 24.83
C THR A 71 -0.82 -22.75 25.17
N PHE A 72 0.27 -22.53 24.42
CA PHE A 72 1.49 -23.35 24.53
C PHE A 72 2.25 -23.23 25.87
N ASN A 73 2.41 -22.04 26.42
CA ASN A 73 3.15 -21.81 27.68
C ASN A 73 2.44 -20.74 28.51
N SER A 74 1.25 -21.10 29.00
CA SER A 74 0.39 -20.19 29.75
C SER A 74 1.10 -19.61 30.97
N GLY A 75 1.00 -18.29 31.15
CA GLY A 75 1.63 -17.58 32.28
C GLY A 75 3.14 -17.31 32.12
N SER A 76 3.73 -17.55 30.96
CA SER A 76 5.16 -17.32 30.69
C SER A 76 5.40 -16.86 29.24
N ASN A 77 6.66 -16.88 28.78
CA ASN A 77 7.03 -16.46 27.43
C ASN A 77 6.39 -17.36 26.38
N ALA A 78 5.98 -16.76 25.25
CA ALA A 78 5.44 -17.50 24.12
C ALA A 78 6.43 -18.53 23.56
N VAL A 79 5.90 -19.64 23.07
CA VAL A 79 6.69 -20.72 22.43
C VAL A 79 6.86 -20.41 20.95
N GLN A 80 8.06 -20.66 20.42
CA GLN A 80 8.30 -20.62 18.98
C GLN A 80 7.80 -21.92 18.33
N LEU A 81 6.76 -21.82 17.50
CA LEU A 81 6.33 -22.94 16.64
C LEU A 81 7.21 -22.99 15.39
N ARG A 82 7.99 -24.08 15.24
CA ARG A 82 8.97 -24.26 14.16
C ARG A 82 8.60 -25.43 13.26
N ASN A 83 9.26 -25.49 12.10
CA ASN A 83 9.02 -26.50 11.06
C ASN A 83 7.56 -26.51 10.57
N VAL A 84 6.98 -25.32 10.46
CA VAL A 84 5.63 -25.12 9.94
C VAL A 84 5.72 -25.05 8.42
N ALA A 85 5.16 -26.05 7.75
CA ALA A 85 4.99 -26.04 6.30
C ALA A 85 4.11 -24.85 5.87
N ALA A 86 4.20 -24.43 4.62
CA ALA A 86 3.35 -23.36 4.11
C ALA A 86 1.87 -23.80 4.16
N GLY A 87 1.02 -22.95 4.72
CA GLY A 87 -0.42 -23.16 4.75
C GLY A 87 -1.01 -23.12 3.34
N THR A 88 -1.97 -24.00 3.06
CA THR A 88 -2.58 -24.15 1.73
C THR A 88 -4.07 -23.81 1.74
N ALA A 89 -4.75 -23.99 2.88
CA ALA A 89 -6.14 -23.61 3.10
C ALA A 89 -6.24 -22.28 3.88
N PRO A 90 -7.39 -21.56 3.78
CA PRO A 90 -7.58 -20.29 4.50
C PRO A 90 -7.50 -20.38 6.03
N THR A 91 -7.66 -21.58 6.60
CA THR A 91 -7.61 -21.84 8.04
C THR A 91 -6.27 -22.42 8.50
N ASP A 92 -5.29 -22.55 7.61
CA ASP A 92 -3.96 -23.02 7.96
C ASP A 92 -3.14 -21.89 8.59
N ALA A 93 -2.21 -22.26 9.47
CA ALA A 93 -1.22 -21.31 9.96
C ALA A 93 -0.29 -20.89 8.80
N ALA A 94 -0.14 -19.59 8.58
CA ALA A 94 0.87 -19.06 7.68
C ALA A 94 2.25 -19.15 8.34
N ASN A 95 3.24 -19.65 7.60
CA ASN A 95 4.62 -19.61 8.07
C ASN A 95 5.28 -18.24 7.77
N ALA A 96 6.46 -18.00 8.35
CA ALA A 96 7.16 -16.72 8.20
C ALA A 96 7.52 -16.38 6.73
N GLN A 97 7.78 -17.40 5.90
CA GLN A 97 8.08 -17.21 4.48
C GLN A 97 6.87 -16.63 3.74
N GLN A 98 5.67 -17.18 3.95
CA GLN A 98 4.45 -16.68 3.31
C GLN A 98 4.17 -15.22 3.68
N VAL A 99 4.39 -14.84 4.94
CA VAL A 99 4.24 -13.45 5.40
C VAL A 99 5.27 -12.53 4.74
N SER A 100 6.53 -12.96 4.66
CA SER A 100 7.60 -12.22 3.97
C SER A 100 7.30 -12.04 2.48
N ASP A 101 6.79 -13.06 1.81
CA ASP A 101 6.45 -13.02 0.38
C ASP A 101 5.27 -12.09 0.10
N ALA A 102 4.26 -12.09 0.98
CA ALA A 102 3.14 -11.16 0.92
C ALA A 102 3.63 -9.70 1.06
N LEU A 103 4.50 -9.42 2.04
CA LEU A 103 5.09 -8.09 2.24
C LEU A 103 5.94 -7.66 1.04
N ALA A 104 6.80 -8.55 0.51
CA ALA A 104 7.60 -8.28 -0.68
C ALA A 104 6.74 -8.00 -1.92
N SER A 105 5.58 -8.65 -2.03
CA SER A 105 4.61 -8.40 -3.11
C SER A 105 3.92 -7.04 -2.95
N ALA A 106 3.53 -6.67 -1.73
CA ALA A 106 2.94 -5.37 -1.43
C ALA A 106 3.92 -4.20 -1.69
N ASN A 107 5.20 -4.38 -1.33
CA ASN A 107 6.24 -3.40 -1.61
C ASN A 107 6.44 -3.21 -3.12
N ARG A 108 6.57 -4.31 -3.89
CA ARG A 108 6.68 -4.24 -5.35
C ARG A 108 5.51 -3.51 -6.02
N TYR A 109 4.29 -3.73 -5.53
CA TYR A 109 3.10 -3.02 -6.01
C TYR A 109 3.18 -1.51 -5.72
N THR A 110 3.57 -1.15 -4.49
CA THR A 110 3.71 0.25 -4.06
C THR A 110 4.81 0.95 -4.86
N ASP A 111 5.98 0.33 -5.00
CA ASP A 111 7.11 0.87 -5.76
C ASP A 111 6.73 1.12 -7.22
N SER A 112 6.00 0.18 -7.84
CA SER A 112 5.52 0.34 -9.23
C SER A 112 4.54 1.50 -9.36
N SER A 113 3.65 1.67 -8.38
CA SER A 113 2.67 2.75 -8.34
C SER A 113 3.34 4.12 -8.15
N VAL A 114 4.29 4.20 -7.21
CA VAL A 114 5.08 5.42 -6.96
C VAL A 114 5.92 5.77 -8.16
N HIS A 115 6.59 4.80 -8.79
CA HIS A 115 7.40 5.03 -9.98
C HIS A 115 6.57 5.59 -11.14
N SER A 116 5.38 5.03 -11.37
CA SER A 116 4.44 5.51 -12.40
C SER A 116 3.98 6.95 -12.10
N LEU A 117 3.67 7.25 -10.84
CA LEU A 117 3.30 8.58 -10.40
C LEU A 117 4.45 9.58 -10.58
N SER A 118 5.67 9.22 -10.18
CA SER A 118 6.86 10.07 -10.35
C SER A 118 7.10 10.39 -11.83
N ASN A 119 6.96 9.40 -12.72
CA ASN A 119 7.12 9.62 -14.16
C ASN A 119 6.04 10.58 -14.70
N ALA A 120 4.78 10.39 -14.30
CA ALA A 120 3.68 11.27 -14.70
C ALA A 120 3.86 12.71 -14.16
N LEU A 121 4.33 12.85 -12.92
CA LEU A 121 4.61 14.16 -12.32
C LEU A 121 5.78 14.86 -13.02
N ASN A 122 6.87 14.15 -13.32
CA ASN A 122 8.02 14.72 -14.03
C ASN A 122 7.61 15.23 -15.43
N GLN A 123 6.83 14.44 -16.18
CA GLN A 123 6.28 14.87 -17.47
C GLN A 123 5.43 16.14 -17.32
N ARG A 124 4.54 16.15 -16.31
CA ARG A 124 3.68 17.31 -16.06
C ARG A 124 4.49 18.56 -15.66
N LEU A 125 5.56 18.40 -14.90
CA LEU A 125 6.45 19.49 -14.52
C LEU A 125 7.19 20.05 -15.73
N ASP A 126 7.68 19.18 -16.62
CA ASP A 126 8.36 19.60 -17.85
C ASP A 126 7.41 20.35 -18.80
N ASP A 127 6.18 19.86 -18.97
CA ASP A 127 5.17 20.53 -19.78
C ASP A 127 4.74 21.86 -19.17
N THR A 128 4.66 21.93 -17.84
CA THR A 128 4.40 23.18 -17.13
C THR A 128 5.55 24.17 -17.34
N ASN A 129 6.81 23.73 -17.23
CA ASN A 129 7.99 24.58 -17.46
C ASN A 129 8.02 25.13 -18.89
N ARG A 130 7.71 24.29 -19.89
CA ARG A 130 7.60 24.73 -21.29
C ARG A 130 6.47 25.74 -21.47
N SER A 131 5.31 25.48 -20.88
CA SER A 131 4.15 26.38 -20.95
C SER A 131 4.44 27.74 -20.31
N ILE A 132 5.12 27.76 -19.16
CA ILE A 132 5.54 28.99 -18.49
C ILE A 132 6.54 29.76 -19.36
N ASN A 133 7.52 29.08 -19.96
CA ASN A 133 8.50 29.73 -20.83
C ASN A 133 7.85 30.29 -22.10
N GLN A 134 6.92 29.55 -22.70
CA GLN A 134 6.12 30.03 -23.83
C GLN A 134 5.27 31.24 -23.44
N LEU A 135 4.60 31.20 -22.30
CA LEU A 135 3.83 32.33 -21.79
C LEU A 135 4.71 33.57 -21.57
N ALA A 136 5.88 33.41 -20.96
CA ALA A 136 6.83 34.50 -20.75
C ALA A 136 7.27 35.10 -22.10
N LYS A 137 7.61 34.24 -23.08
CA LYS A 137 8.01 34.68 -24.43
C LYS A 137 6.89 35.41 -25.15
N SER A 138 5.67 34.88 -25.15
CA SER A 138 4.49 35.51 -25.77
C SER A 138 4.13 36.81 -25.07
N ALA A 139 4.21 36.89 -23.74
CA ALA A 139 3.98 38.11 -22.98
C ALA A 139 5.01 39.20 -23.34
N TYR A 140 6.30 38.87 -23.37
CA TYR A 140 7.35 39.83 -23.76
C TYR A 140 7.20 40.30 -25.21
N ALA A 141 6.86 39.38 -26.12
CA ALA A 141 6.61 39.72 -27.52
C ALA A 141 5.34 40.57 -27.68
N GLY A 142 4.31 40.34 -26.86
CA GLY A 142 3.10 41.18 -26.78
C GLY A 142 3.39 42.61 -26.32
N ILE A 143 4.24 42.78 -25.30
CA ILE A 143 4.72 44.10 -24.85
C ILE A 143 5.50 44.79 -25.98
N ALA A 144 6.39 44.07 -26.67
CA ALA A 144 7.08 44.59 -27.85
C ALA A 144 6.08 45.01 -28.93
N ALA A 145 5.02 44.23 -29.17
CA ALA A 145 3.96 44.57 -30.13
C ALA A 145 3.28 45.89 -29.78
N ALA A 146 2.95 46.11 -28.50
CA ALA A 146 2.35 47.35 -28.04
C ALA A 146 3.30 48.55 -28.23
N MET A 147 4.61 48.36 -27.98
CA MET A 147 5.62 49.41 -28.20
C MET A 147 5.89 49.71 -29.68
N ALA A 148 5.77 48.72 -30.55
CA ALA A 148 6.02 48.87 -31.98
C ALA A 148 4.94 49.71 -32.68
N MET A 149 3.72 49.79 -32.12
CA MET A 149 2.59 50.47 -32.74
C MET A 149 2.80 51.99 -32.84
N PRO A 150 2.87 52.56 -34.06
CA PRO A 150 3.13 53.99 -34.22
C PRO A 150 1.97 54.87 -33.78
N ASN A 151 2.28 55.97 -33.10
CA ASN A 151 1.33 57.03 -32.75
C ASN A 151 1.78 58.39 -33.32
N LEU A 152 1.77 58.51 -34.65
CA LEU A 152 2.15 59.74 -35.35
C LEU A 152 0.92 60.59 -35.69
N THR A 153 1.06 61.91 -35.57
CA THR A 153 0.01 62.88 -35.91
C THR A 153 0.25 63.46 -37.31
N PRO A 154 -0.75 63.47 -38.22
CA PRO A 154 -0.62 64.09 -39.54
C PRO A 154 -0.24 65.58 -39.45
N SER A 155 0.54 66.07 -40.43
CA SER A 155 1.03 67.46 -40.49
C SER A 155 -0.06 68.52 -40.69
N GLY A 156 -1.30 68.14 -41.03
CA GLY A 156 -2.42 69.07 -41.17
C GLY A 156 -3.79 68.41 -41.33
N PRO A 157 -4.89 69.19 -41.32
CA PRO A 157 -6.25 68.69 -41.46
C PRO A 157 -6.50 68.00 -42.80
N GLY A 158 -7.33 66.94 -42.79
CA GLY A 158 -7.67 66.15 -43.98
C GLY A 158 -6.53 65.26 -44.50
N ARG A 159 -5.44 65.10 -43.75
CA ARG A 159 -4.30 64.24 -44.12
C ARG A 159 -4.35 62.91 -43.37
N THR A 160 -3.83 61.88 -44.04
CA THR A 160 -3.60 60.54 -43.49
C THR A 160 -2.10 60.27 -43.46
N ILE A 161 -1.62 59.65 -42.39
CA ILE A 161 -0.26 59.13 -42.30
C ILE A 161 -0.30 57.62 -42.11
N VAL A 162 0.57 56.92 -42.82
CA VAL A 162 0.85 55.49 -42.60
C VAL A 162 2.25 55.39 -42.04
N ALA A 163 2.41 54.57 -41.01
CA ALA A 163 3.68 54.36 -40.34
C ALA A 163 3.88 52.88 -40.02
N ALA A 164 5.13 52.47 -39.97
CA ALA A 164 5.54 51.16 -39.48
C ALA A 164 6.57 51.34 -38.36
N GLY A 165 6.54 50.44 -37.39
CA GLY A 165 7.45 50.43 -36.26
C GLY A 165 7.87 49.01 -35.91
N GLY A 166 9.02 48.89 -35.28
CA GLY A 166 9.54 47.63 -34.75
C GLY A 166 10.02 47.87 -33.33
N ALA A 167 9.83 46.88 -32.46
CA ALA A 167 10.29 46.97 -31.08
C ALA A 167 10.74 45.60 -30.56
N THR A 168 11.56 45.65 -29.51
CA THR A 168 12.08 44.47 -28.81
C THR A 168 12.00 44.69 -27.30
N TYR A 169 11.64 43.65 -26.55
CA TYR A 169 11.56 43.66 -25.09
C TYR A 169 11.93 42.30 -24.52
N LYS A 170 12.96 42.23 -23.67
CA LYS A 170 13.42 40.99 -23.01
C LYS A 170 13.47 39.77 -23.95
N GLY A 171 13.93 39.96 -25.20
CA GLY A 171 14.05 38.92 -26.23
C GLY A 171 12.80 38.66 -27.07
N GLY A 172 11.64 39.25 -26.73
CA GLY A 172 10.46 39.27 -27.58
C GLY A 172 10.56 40.40 -28.60
N ASN A 173 10.36 40.08 -29.87
CA ASN A 173 10.36 41.07 -30.96
C ASN A 173 8.96 41.22 -31.54
N ALA A 174 8.65 42.39 -32.07
CA ALA A 174 7.42 42.62 -32.80
C ALA A 174 7.57 43.73 -33.83
N VAL A 175 6.72 43.67 -34.84
CA VAL A 175 6.58 44.72 -35.85
C VAL A 175 5.12 45.14 -35.91
N ALA A 176 4.88 46.40 -36.23
CA ALA A 176 3.54 46.96 -36.31
C ALA A 176 3.43 47.96 -37.45
N ALA A 177 2.23 48.11 -37.96
CA ALA A 177 1.87 49.14 -38.92
C ALA A 177 0.61 49.85 -38.44
N GLY A 178 0.54 51.16 -38.63
CA GLY A 178 -0.59 51.96 -38.22
C GLY A 178 -0.90 53.09 -39.18
N VAL A 179 -2.14 53.55 -39.10
CA VAL A 179 -2.69 54.66 -39.85
C VAL A 179 -3.29 55.67 -38.88
N THR A 180 -2.98 56.95 -39.08
CA THR A 180 -3.63 58.05 -38.37
C THR A 180 -4.30 58.99 -39.37
N TYR A 181 -5.55 59.35 -39.12
CA TYR A 181 -6.32 60.32 -39.90
C TYR A 181 -6.73 61.51 -39.04
N ARG A 182 -6.56 62.73 -39.58
CA ARG A 182 -7.04 63.97 -38.96
C ARG A 182 -8.18 64.56 -39.80
N SER A 183 -9.32 64.84 -39.16
CA SER A 183 -10.47 65.43 -39.85
C SER A 183 -10.15 66.81 -40.42
N ARG A 184 -10.85 67.19 -41.50
CA ARG A 184 -10.69 68.48 -42.18
C ARG A 184 -11.03 69.67 -41.29
N ASP A 185 -11.95 69.48 -40.35
CA ASP A 185 -12.34 70.52 -39.39
C ASP A 185 -11.36 70.63 -38.22
N ASN A 186 -10.23 69.90 -38.25
CA ASN A 186 -9.20 69.82 -37.22
C ASN A 186 -9.66 69.28 -35.84
N LYS A 187 -10.96 69.03 -35.65
CA LYS A 187 -11.59 68.63 -34.39
C LYS A 187 -11.46 67.16 -34.01
N TRP A 188 -11.11 66.27 -34.94
CA TRP A 188 -11.06 64.83 -34.70
C TRP A 188 -9.77 64.22 -35.22
N LEU A 189 -9.14 63.37 -34.41
CA LEU A 189 -7.98 62.55 -34.76
C LEU A 189 -8.27 61.10 -34.44
N MET A 190 -8.06 60.22 -35.42
CA MET A 190 -8.26 58.77 -35.27
C MET A 190 -6.94 58.07 -35.58
N ASN A 191 -6.48 57.18 -34.70
CA ASN A 191 -5.33 56.33 -34.94
C ASN A 191 -5.74 54.85 -34.81
N SER A 192 -5.24 54.02 -35.72
CA SER A 192 -5.42 52.57 -35.69
C SER A 192 -4.11 51.90 -36.05
N ALA A 193 -3.74 50.83 -35.34
CA ALA A 193 -2.52 50.08 -35.60
C ALA A 193 -2.74 48.58 -35.41
N VAL A 194 -2.03 47.78 -36.19
CA VAL A 194 -1.94 46.32 -36.04
C VAL A 194 -0.50 45.92 -35.83
N SER A 195 -0.28 44.86 -35.07
CA SER A 195 1.06 44.32 -34.80
C SER A 195 1.08 42.81 -34.93
N VAL A 196 2.26 42.28 -35.21
CA VAL A 196 2.57 40.85 -35.17
C VAL A 196 3.85 40.64 -34.39
N THR A 197 3.85 39.63 -33.53
CA THR A 197 4.98 39.30 -32.67
C THR A 197 5.82 38.16 -33.26
N SER A 198 7.05 38.03 -32.78
CA SER A 198 7.95 36.90 -33.09
C SER A 198 7.45 35.55 -32.54
N THR A 199 6.42 35.54 -31.70
CA THR A 199 5.71 34.33 -31.25
C THR A 199 4.51 33.96 -32.15
N GLY A 200 4.20 34.79 -33.15
CA GLY A 200 3.08 34.56 -34.08
C GLY A 200 1.75 35.17 -33.61
N ASP A 201 1.75 35.91 -32.50
CA ASP A 201 0.56 36.56 -31.96
C ASP A 201 0.29 37.89 -32.67
N ALA A 202 -0.97 38.22 -32.92
CA ALA A 202 -1.37 39.49 -33.54
C ALA A 202 -2.09 40.40 -32.53
N GLY A 203 -1.83 41.71 -32.61
CA GLY A 203 -2.46 42.72 -31.78
C GLY A 203 -3.10 43.84 -32.59
N VAL A 204 -4.11 44.50 -32.03
CA VAL A 204 -4.77 45.67 -32.63
C VAL A 204 -4.94 46.78 -31.59
N ARG A 205 -4.74 48.03 -32.00
CA ARG A 205 -5.01 49.24 -31.22
C ARG A 205 -5.85 50.21 -32.04
N ALA A 206 -6.83 50.83 -31.41
CA ALA A 206 -7.57 51.95 -31.97
C ALA A 206 -7.75 53.03 -30.89
N GLN A 207 -7.66 54.30 -31.28
CA GLN A 207 -7.90 55.44 -30.41
C GLN A 207 -8.44 56.64 -31.18
N VAL A 208 -9.25 57.46 -30.50
CA VAL A 208 -9.83 58.69 -31.04
C VAL A 208 -9.60 59.84 -30.06
N GLY A 209 -9.24 61.00 -30.58
CA GLY A 209 -9.14 62.25 -29.83
C GLY A 209 -10.01 63.33 -30.45
N CYS A 210 -10.64 64.15 -29.62
CA CYS A 210 -11.33 65.36 -30.03
C CYS A 210 -10.71 66.59 -29.36
N GLU A 211 -10.73 67.72 -30.08
CA GLU A 211 -10.24 69.03 -29.63
C GLU A 211 -11.38 70.04 -29.83
N PHE A 212 -11.63 70.90 -28.84
CA PHE A 212 -12.77 71.83 -28.78
C PHE A 212 -12.33 73.29 -28.66
#